data_AF-A0A4U6SW77-F1
#
_entry.id   AF-A0A4U6SW77-F1
#
_cell.length_a   1.000
_cell.length_b   1.000
_cell.length_c   1.000
_cell.angle_alpha   90.00
_cell.angle_beta   90.00
_cell.angle_gamma   90.00
#
_symmetry.space_group_name_H-M   'P 1'
#
loop_
_entity.id
_entity.type
_entity.pdbx_description
1 polymer ?
#
loop_
_entity_poly.entity_id
_entity_poly.type
_entity_poly.pdbx_seq_one_letter_code
_entity_poly.pdbx_strand_id
1 'polypeptide(L)'
;MEEFQDDALREISRHLPCVADRDDAADVCRRWRAALSEPLPDPPLPRQLPWLLLPSADSTRACCLFCGTGNDACVIRHKLTATHGARCFGSYNGAWVFLARDQIRRHAVVNIRDHCPNRDARFLYLPDALATGLNHGQRDMVILAATLSCSPDNQNCIGAGIVMQWQFIAGQRQVAFWRMGDPVAMALDADDMCDASFEVEDVLFHDGSFRFLTQGAHIRVCTPVVNQTGGLQSISSSLCLFQGREQQSQLVPARYLVQSRGSLLMVARYATQYSRQLPTNGFKVYEMMEKPVSKDGTSRVEYTWRELKCLGGRMLFVGRGCSRSYDVAKYPWSGIEGVYFADDSAFNDTAMLLRGADDKKYPCSDNGLWSESGTPKVRRCYPVQGPSKTSSPIWLLP
;
A
#
# COMPACT_ATOMS: atom_id res chain seq x y z
N MET A 1 0.56 -37.47 32.48
CA MET A 1 1.51 -37.46 31.33
C MET A 1 0.88 -36.84 30.09
N GLU A 2 -0.40 -37.09 29.81
CA GLU A 2 -1.15 -36.42 28.71
C GLU A 2 -1.35 -34.92 28.92
N GLU A 3 -1.67 -34.49 30.15
CA GLU A 3 -1.90 -33.07 30.52
C GLU A 3 -0.67 -32.18 30.27
N PHE A 4 0.53 -32.69 30.59
CA PHE A 4 1.81 -32.00 30.34
C PHE A 4 2.11 -31.81 28.84
N GLN A 5 1.60 -32.69 27.98
CA GLN A 5 1.76 -32.54 26.52
C GLN A 5 0.79 -31.52 25.93
N ASP A 6 -0.41 -31.35 26.50
CA ASP A 6 -1.36 -30.33 26.03
C ASP A 6 -0.93 -28.92 26.45
N ASP A 7 -0.37 -28.76 27.66
CA ASP A 7 0.21 -27.48 28.11
C ASP A 7 1.40 -27.05 27.22
N ALA A 8 2.25 -28.00 26.84
CA ALA A 8 3.36 -27.73 25.92
C ALA A 8 2.85 -27.31 24.53
N LEU A 9 1.82 -27.98 23.99
CA LEU A 9 1.22 -27.61 22.70
C LEU A 9 0.56 -26.23 22.74
N ARG A 10 -0.13 -25.90 23.83
CA ARG A 10 -0.72 -24.57 24.06
C ARG A 10 0.36 -23.50 24.14
N GLU A 11 1.47 -23.78 24.81
CA GLU A 11 2.56 -22.83 24.90
C GLU A 11 3.20 -22.63 23.52
N ILE A 12 3.48 -23.68 22.76
CA ILE A 12 4.00 -23.54 21.39
C ILE A 12 3.00 -22.78 20.49
N SER A 13 1.70 -23.05 20.60
CA SER A 13 0.67 -22.39 19.79
C SER A 13 0.56 -20.89 20.04
N ARG A 14 0.89 -20.41 21.26
CA ARG A 14 1.02 -18.98 21.58
C ARG A 14 2.20 -18.31 20.88
N HIS A 15 3.23 -19.09 20.54
CA HIS A 15 4.43 -18.64 19.84
C HIS A 15 4.35 -18.78 18.31
N LEU A 16 3.17 -19.14 17.76
CA LEU A 16 2.92 -19.16 16.30
C LEU A 16 2.18 -17.87 15.86
N PRO A 17 2.90 -16.80 15.46
CA PRO A 17 2.30 -15.52 15.04
C PRO A 17 1.76 -15.56 13.59
N CYS A 18 2.22 -16.52 12.78
CA CYS A 18 1.86 -16.67 11.37
C CYS A 18 0.59 -17.53 11.27
N VAL A 19 -0.47 -17.05 10.61
CA VAL A 19 -1.73 -17.81 10.44
C VAL A 19 -1.50 -19.05 9.59
N ALA A 20 -0.62 -18.98 8.58
CA ALA A 20 -0.25 -20.16 7.82
C ALA A 20 0.43 -21.22 8.68
N ASP A 21 1.38 -20.85 9.55
CA ASP A 21 1.98 -21.81 10.49
C ASP A 21 0.93 -22.41 11.45
N ARG A 22 -0.06 -21.61 11.85
CA ARG A 22 -1.18 -22.10 12.67
C ARG A 22 -2.06 -23.07 11.89
N ASP A 23 -2.37 -22.77 10.63
CA ASP A 23 -3.16 -23.65 9.76
C ASP A 23 -2.41 -24.97 9.51
N ASP A 24 -1.12 -24.90 9.16
CA ASP A 24 -0.26 -26.07 8.96
C ASP A 24 -0.14 -26.91 10.24
N ALA A 25 0.04 -26.26 11.40
CA ALA A 25 0.08 -26.93 12.69
C ALA A 25 -1.27 -27.60 13.03
N ALA A 26 -2.41 -26.94 12.75
CA ALA A 26 -3.73 -27.51 12.94
C ALA A 26 -3.97 -28.77 12.09
N ASP A 27 -3.30 -28.86 10.93
CA ASP A 27 -3.39 -30.01 10.04
C ASP A 27 -2.51 -31.20 10.45
N VAL A 28 -1.53 -31.00 11.34
CA VAL A 28 -0.68 -32.08 11.86
C VAL A 28 -1.51 -33.14 12.60
N CYS A 29 -2.34 -32.75 13.58
CA CYS A 29 -3.21 -33.68 14.30
C CYS A 29 -4.35 -32.98 15.06
N ARG A 30 -5.31 -33.78 15.58
CA ARG A 30 -6.46 -33.27 16.34
C ARG A 30 -6.07 -32.49 17.61
N ARG A 31 -4.96 -32.85 18.28
CA ARG A 31 -4.49 -32.15 19.50
C ARG A 31 -3.98 -30.75 19.19
N TRP A 32 -3.22 -30.58 18.11
CA TRP A 32 -2.82 -29.26 17.62
C TRP A 32 -4.02 -28.40 17.27
N ARG A 33 -4.97 -28.95 16.49
CA ARG A 33 -6.21 -28.25 16.15
C ARG A 33 -6.98 -27.80 17.39
N ALA A 34 -7.09 -28.65 18.41
CA ALA A 34 -7.71 -28.30 19.69
C ALA A 34 -6.94 -27.17 20.41
N ALA A 35 -5.62 -27.31 20.57
CA ALA A 35 -4.77 -26.30 21.22
C ALA A 35 -4.77 -24.94 20.49
N LEU A 36 -4.98 -24.92 19.18
CA LEU A 36 -5.06 -23.70 18.36
C LEU A 36 -6.46 -23.06 18.34
N SER A 37 -7.49 -23.83 18.67
CA SER A 37 -8.89 -23.37 18.74
C SER A 37 -9.21 -22.72 20.09
N GLU A 38 -8.33 -22.85 21.08
CA GLU A 38 -8.52 -22.24 22.38
C GLU A 38 -8.36 -20.71 22.32
N PRO A 39 -9.14 -19.97 23.13
CA PRO A 39 -9.01 -18.52 23.21
C PRO A 39 -7.58 -18.15 23.58
N LEU A 40 -6.98 -17.29 22.77
CA LEU A 40 -5.69 -16.70 23.07
C LEU A 40 -5.81 -15.91 24.38
N PRO A 41 -4.76 -15.91 25.24
CA PRO A 41 -4.79 -15.15 26.48
C PRO A 41 -5.03 -13.66 26.21
N ASP A 42 -5.72 -12.99 27.11
CA ASP A 42 -5.79 -11.52 27.12
C ASP A 42 -4.43 -10.95 27.53
N PRO A 43 -3.87 -9.98 26.79
CA PRO A 43 -4.46 -9.29 25.64
C PRO A 43 -4.33 -10.08 24.32
N PRO A 44 -5.27 -9.91 23.37
CA PRO A 44 -5.28 -10.64 22.11
C PRO A 44 -3.94 -10.53 21.37
N LEU A 45 -3.51 -11.63 20.75
CA LEU A 45 -2.29 -11.66 19.94
C LEU A 45 -2.27 -10.47 18.97
N PRO A 46 -1.09 -9.87 18.73
CA PRO A 46 -0.98 -8.77 17.80
C PRO A 46 -1.48 -9.20 16.42
N ARG A 47 -2.19 -8.28 15.74
CA ARG A 47 -2.65 -8.50 14.36
C ARG A 47 -1.45 -8.92 13.50
N GLN A 48 -1.66 -9.79 12.52
CA GLN A 48 -0.57 -10.19 11.64
C GLN A 48 0.09 -8.99 10.98
N LEU A 49 1.40 -9.03 10.74
CA LEU A 49 2.05 -8.04 9.90
C LEU A 49 1.70 -8.27 8.42
N PRO A 50 1.82 -7.24 7.57
CA PRO A 50 1.60 -7.37 6.15
C PRO A 50 2.47 -8.48 5.54
N TRP A 51 1.89 -9.26 4.65
CA TRP A 51 2.64 -10.21 3.82
C TRP A 51 3.07 -9.54 2.53
N LEU A 52 4.19 -9.96 1.95
CA LEU A 52 4.56 -9.52 0.62
C LEU A 52 3.94 -10.46 -0.42
N LEU A 53 2.97 -9.95 -1.17
CA LEU A 53 2.37 -10.64 -2.30
C LEU A 53 3.29 -10.51 -3.53
N LEU A 54 3.44 -11.61 -4.24
CA LEU A 54 4.35 -11.78 -5.36
C LEU A 54 3.55 -12.36 -6.54
N PRO A 55 2.85 -11.50 -7.30
CA PRO A 55 2.05 -11.97 -8.42
C PRO A 55 2.96 -12.44 -9.56
N SER A 56 2.66 -13.62 -10.08
CA SER A 56 3.26 -14.19 -11.28
C SER A 56 2.15 -14.63 -12.24
N ALA A 57 2.54 -14.95 -13.48
CA ALA A 57 1.64 -15.46 -14.50
C ALA A 57 0.90 -16.71 -14.03
N ASP A 58 1.58 -17.67 -13.38
CA ASP A 58 1.02 -19.01 -13.10
C ASP A 58 0.52 -19.21 -11.66
N SER A 59 1.08 -18.47 -10.71
CA SER A 59 0.69 -18.55 -9.30
C SER A 59 1.05 -17.27 -8.58
N THR A 60 0.28 -16.90 -7.56
CA THR A 60 0.62 -15.77 -6.69
C THR A 60 1.15 -16.31 -5.38
N ARG A 61 2.37 -15.91 -5.01
CA ARG A 61 3.00 -16.33 -3.76
C ARG A 61 2.83 -15.23 -2.71
N ALA A 62 2.73 -15.60 -1.45
CA ALA A 62 2.78 -14.66 -0.34
C ALA A 62 3.95 -15.02 0.58
N CYS A 63 4.73 -14.02 0.98
CA CYS A 63 5.82 -14.19 1.95
C CYS A 63 5.44 -13.52 3.26
N CYS A 64 5.37 -14.30 4.33
CA CYS A 64 5.22 -13.77 5.67
C CYS A 64 6.60 -13.50 6.29
N LEU A 65 6.77 -12.32 6.90
CA LEU A 65 7.98 -11.94 7.62
C LEU A 65 8.26 -12.80 8.86
N PHE A 66 7.23 -13.37 9.47
CA PHE A 66 7.36 -14.14 10.71
C PHE A 66 7.75 -15.58 10.49
N CYS A 67 7.43 -16.11 9.32
CA CYS A 67 7.70 -17.48 8.98
C CYS A 67 9.17 -17.66 8.46
N GLY A 68 10.09 -16.71 8.73
CA GLY A 68 11.53 -16.73 8.37
C GLY A 68 12.04 -15.46 7.65
N THR A 69 13.38 -15.28 7.54
CA THR A 69 13.99 -14.15 6.81
C THR A 69 14.96 -14.63 5.73
N GLY A 70 14.94 -13.97 4.56
CA GLY A 70 15.88 -14.28 3.47
C GLY A 70 15.49 -15.54 2.68
N ASN A 71 16.43 -16.47 2.49
CA ASN A 71 16.19 -17.75 1.78
C ASN A 71 15.33 -18.72 2.59
N ASP A 72 15.21 -18.51 3.91
CA ASP A 72 14.44 -19.34 4.83
C ASP A 72 13.04 -18.75 5.13
N ALA A 73 12.65 -17.67 4.45
CA ALA A 73 11.29 -17.14 4.58
C ALA A 73 10.27 -18.15 4.03
N CYS A 74 9.29 -18.56 4.84
CA CYS A 74 8.22 -19.43 4.36
C CYS A 74 7.47 -18.74 3.22
N VAL A 75 7.54 -19.38 2.05
CA VAL A 75 6.76 -19.00 0.88
C VAL A 75 5.45 -19.73 0.98
N ILE A 76 4.43 -19.06 1.49
CA ILE A 76 3.09 -19.60 1.53
C ILE A 76 2.56 -19.55 0.09
N ARG A 77 2.44 -20.73 -0.52
CA ARG A 77 1.78 -20.88 -1.81
C ARG A 77 0.27 -20.94 -1.58
N HIS A 78 -0.34 -19.79 -1.38
CA HIS A 78 -1.78 -19.75 -1.58
C HIS A 78 -2.07 -19.92 -3.08
N LYS A 79 -2.97 -20.85 -3.44
CA LYS A 79 -3.57 -20.88 -4.78
C LYS A 79 -4.52 -19.68 -4.93
N LEU A 80 -4.00 -18.46 -4.90
CA LEU A 80 -4.75 -17.24 -5.10
C LEU A 80 -5.03 -17.07 -6.59
N THR A 81 -6.04 -17.78 -7.05
CA THR A 81 -6.52 -17.70 -8.44
C THR A 81 -7.08 -16.32 -8.78
N ALA A 82 -7.42 -15.51 -7.77
CA ALA A 82 -7.97 -14.16 -7.92
C ALA A 82 -7.06 -13.21 -8.70
N THR A 83 -5.75 -13.33 -8.49
CA THR A 83 -4.72 -12.39 -8.93
C THR A 83 -3.93 -12.94 -10.12
N HIS A 84 -4.28 -14.12 -10.63
CA HIS A 84 -3.59 -14.77 -11.74
C HIS A 84 -3.62 -13.89 -12.99
N GLY A 85 -2.44 -13.53 -13.50
CA GLY A 85 -2.31 -12.67 -14.68
C GLY A 85 -2.66 -11.18 -14.46
N ALA A 86 -3.13 -10.79 -13.28
CA ALA A 86 -3.57 -9.43 -13.00
C ALA A 86 -2.43 -8.53 -12.51
N ARG A 87 -2.53 -7.23 -12.79
CA ARG A 87 -1.65 -6.22 -12.18
C ARG A 87 -2.24 -5.75 -10.87
N CYS A 88 -1.52 -5.89 -9.76
CA CYS A 88 -1.94 -5.35 -8.48
C CYS A 88 -1.48 -3.89 -8.35
N PHE A 89 -2.32 -3.03 -7.75
CA PHE A 89 -2.02 -1.60 -7.62
C PHE A 89 -2.44 -1.00 -6.27
N GLY A 90 -2.82 -1.82 -5.31
CA GLY A 90 -3.16 -1.35 -3.97
C GLY A 90 -3.58 -2.52 -3.09
N SER A 91 -3.67 -2.27 -1.79
CA SER A 91 -4.31 -3.17 -0.84
C SER A 91 -4.99 -2.40 0.27
N TYR A 92 -5.97 -3.03 0.88
CA TYR A 92 -6.74 -2.50 2.00
C TYR A 92 -6.82 -3.54 3.12
N ASN A 93 -7.05 -3.07 4.35
CA ASN A 93 -7.11 -3.93 5.54
C ASN A 93 -8.17 -5.03 5.36
N GLY A 94 -7.93 -6.22 5.89
CA GLY A 94 -8.82 -7.37 5.76
C GLY A 94 -8.54 -8.24 4.53
N ALA A 95 -7.31 -8.23 4.02
CA ALA A 95 -6.87 -8.99 2.85
C ALA A 95 -7.55 -8.59 1.52
N TRP A 96 -7.93 -7.32 1.40
CA TRP A 96 -8.44 -6.76 0.14
C TRP A 96 -7.27 -6.32 -0.76
N VAL A 97 -7.30 -6.73 -2.02
CA VAL A 97 -6.29 -6.40 -3.03
C VAL A 97 -6.95 -5.75 -4.23
N PHE A 98 -6.40 -4.62 -4.66
CA PHE A 98 -6.81 -3.94 -5.87
C PHE A 98 -6.04 -4.49 -7.08
N LEU A 99 -6.76 -4.77 -8.16
CA LEU A 99 -6.20 -5.42 -9.34
C LEU A 99 -6.82 -4.95 -10.66
N ALA A 100 -6.02 -4.96 -11.71
CA ALA A 100 -6.45 -4.75 -13.09
C ALA A 100 -6.27 -6.08 -13.84
N ARG A 101 -7.38 -6.71 -14.19
CA ARG A 101 -7.38 -8.09 -14.74
C ARG A 101 -6.74 -8.17 -16.12
N ASP A 102 -6.95 -7.15 -16.93
CA ASP A 102 -6.37 -7.03 -18.27
C ASP A 102 -5.15 -6.08 -18.23
N GLN A 103 -4.41 -6.06 -17.12
CA GLN A 103 -3.25 -5.21 -16.83
C GLN A 103 -3.57 -3.71 -16.68
N ILE A 104 -4.41 -3.14 -17.55
CA ILE A 104 -4.63 -1.70 -17.65
C ILE A 104 -6.12 -1.31 -17.67
N ARG A 105 -7.02 -2.30 -17.57
CA ARG A 105 -8.47 -2.15 -17.49
C ARG A 105 -9.08 -3.30 -16.71
N ARG A 106 -10.41 -3.29 -16.55
CA ARG A 106 -11.18 -4.22 -15.71
C ARG A 106 -10.67 -4.16 -14.28
N HIS A 107 -10.63 -2.94 -13.76
CA HIS A 107 -10.23 -2.66 -12.39
C HIS A 107 -11.24 -3.28 -11.41
N ALA A 108 -10.73 -3.90 -10.36
CA ALA A 108 -11.54 -4.51 -9.31
C ALA A 108 -10.79 -4.50 -7.98
N VAL A 109 -11.53 -4.68 -6.89
CA VAL A 109 -10.97 -5.06 -5.59
C VAL A 109 -11.54 -6.42 -5.19
N VAL A 110 -10.70 -7.27 -4.62
CA VAL A 110 -11.07 -8.64 -4.24
C VAL A 110 -10.53 -8.96 -2.85
N ASN A 111 -11.34 -9.64 -2.04
CA ASN A 111 -10.84 -10.26 -0.83
C ASN A 111 -10.18 -11.59 -1.21
N ILE A 112 -8.88 -11.70 -0.93
CA ILE A 112 -8.16 -12.93 -1.30
C ILE A 112 -8.39 -14.08 -0.32
N ARG A 113 -8.91 -13.79 0.87
CA ARG A 113 -9.34 -14.78 1.87
C ARG A 113 -10.78 -15.22 1.64
N ASP A 114 -11.56 -14.57 0.79
CA ASP A 114 -12.91 -15.05 0.47
C ASP A 114 -12.84 -16.29 -0.43
N HIS A 115 -13.42 -17.37 0.08
CA HIS A 115 -13.51 -18.66 -0.59
C HIS A 115 -14.82 -18.80 -1.38
N CYS A 116 -15.38 -17.69 -1.87
CA CYS A 116 -16.63 -17.71 -2.62
C CYS A 116 -16.50 -18.64 -3.85
N PRO A 117 -17.34 -19.69 -3.97
CA PRO A 117 -17.23 -20.65 -5.07
C PRO A 117 -17.56 -20.03 -6.43
N ASN A 118 -18.37 -18.96 -6.46
CA ASN A 118 -18.59 -18.17 -7.66
C ASN A 118 -17.43 -17.18 -7.86
N ARG A 119 -16.57 -17.50 -8.84
CA ARG A 119 -15.36 -16.71 -9.13
C ARG A 119 -15.64 -15.28 -9.57
N ASP A 120 -16.78 -14.96 -10.16
CA ASP A 120 -17.07 -13.59 -10.59
C ASP A 120 -17.74 -12.75 -9.49
N ALA A 121 -18.50 -13.39 -8.60
CA ALA A 121 -19.21 -12.71 -7.51
C ALA A 121 -18.30 -12.16 -6.40
N ARG A 122 -17.02 -12.55 -6.38
CA ARG A 122 -16.02 -12.07 -5.41
C ARG A 122 -15.38 -10.73 -5.78
N PHE A 123 -15.53 -10.28 -7.03
CA PHE A 123 -14.88 -9.06 -7.52
C PHE A 123 -15.83 -7.88 -7.36
N LEU A 124 -15.37 -6.87 -6.64
CA LEU A 124 -16.05 -5.58 -6.60
C LEU A 124 -15.41 -4.70 -7.68
N TYR A 125 -16.11 -4.54 -8.80
CA TYR A 125 -15.61 -3.79 -9.95
C TYR A 125 -15.48 -2.30 -9.62
N LEU A 126 -14.38 -1.74 -10.09
CA LEU A 126 -14.08 -0.31 -10.01
C LEU A 126 -14.30 0.30 -11.40
N PRO A 127 -14.51 1.62 -11.51
CA PRO A 127 -14.64 2.27 -12.81
C PRO A 127 -13.42 2.01 -13.71
N ASP A 128 -13.66 1.89 -15.01
CA ASP A 128 -12.61 1.88 -16.04
C ASP A 128 -12.55 3.24 -16.78
N ALA A 129 -13.52 4.12 -16.54
CA ALA A 129 -13.65 5.41 -17.21
C ALA A 129 -13.64 6.58 -16.22
N LEU A 130 -13.13 7.71 -16.69
CA LEU A 130 -13.03 8.96 -15.96
C LEU A 130 -13.90 10.04 -16.63
N ALA A 131 -14.78 10.68 -15.87
CA ALA A 131 -15.54 11.84 -16.31
C ALA A 131 -14.68 13.10 -16.25
N THR A 132 -14.59 13.84 -17.36
CA THR A 132 -13.84 15.10 -17.43
C THR A 132 -14.79 16.29 -17.64
N GLY A 133 -14.61 17.36 -16.85
CA GLY A 133 -15.54 18.49 -16.79
C GLY A 133 -15.66 19.31 -18.07
N LEU A 134 -14.66 19.29 -18.95
CA LEU A 134 -14.58 20.21 -20.07
C LEU A 134 -15.37 19.79 -21.33
N ASN A 135 -15.82 18.54 -21.46
CA ASN A 135 -16.44 18.06 -22.72
C ASN A 135 -17.49 16.93 -22.59
N HIS A 136 -17.98 16.61 -21.38
CA HIS A 136 -18.88 15.45 -21.16
C HIS A 136 -18.34 14.10 -21.71
N GLY A 137 -17.05 14.02 -22.04
CA GLY A 137 -16.41 12.84 -22.60
C GLY A 137 -15.87 11.95 -21.49
N GLN A 138 -16.20 10.66 -21.57
CA GLN A 138 -15.57 9.61 -20.78
C GLN A 138 -14.24 9.23 -21.41
N ARG A 139 -13.20 9.08 -20.59
CA ARG A 139 -11.88 8.62 -21.04
C ARG A 139 -11.48 7.38 -20.27
N ASP A 140 -10.89 6.40 -20.98
CA ASP A 140 -10.33 5.22 -20.33
C ASP A 140 -9.20 5.64 -19.37
N MET A 141 -9.27 5.10 -18.15
CA MET A 141 -8.28 5.36 -17.11
C MET A 141 -7.56 4.09 -16.70
N VAL A 142 -6.30 4.23 -16.32
CA VAL A 142 -5.49 3.19 -15.72
C VAL A 142 -5.21 3.59 -14.28
N ILE A 143 -5.60 2.75 -13.31
CA ILE A 143 -5.34 3.02 -11.90
C ILE A 143 -3.93 2.55 -11.53
N LEU A 144 -3.12 3.46 -10.98
CA LEU A 144 -1.72 3.24 -10.59
C LEU A 144 -1.57 2.96 -9.11
N ALA A 145 -2.36 3.63 -8.29
CA ALA A 145 -2.46 3.42 -6.85
C ALA A 145 -3.88 3.75 -6.38
N ALA A 146 -4.38 3.06 -5.36
CA ALA A 146 -5.70 3.36 -4.80
C ALA A 146 -5.78 3.08 -3.30
N THR A 147 -6.70 3.78 -2.64
CA THR A 147 -7.08 3.54 -1.25
C THR A 147 -8.59 3.78 -1.05
N LEU A 148 -9.13 3.37 0.10
CA LEU A 148 -10.56 3.49 0.40
C LEU A 148 -10.80 4.27 1.69
N SER A 149 -11.98 4.89 1.78
CA SER A 149 -12.44 5.53 3.02
C SER A 149 -12.81 4.53 4.11
N CYS A 150 -13.34 3.36 3.74
CA CYS A 150 -13.73 2.28 4.65
C CYS A 150 -13.67 0.91 3.94
N SER A 151 -14.18 -0.15 4.57
CA SER A 151 -14.24 -1.49 3.95
C SER A 151 -15.04 -1.43 2.64
N PRO A 152 -14.59 -2.09 1.56
CA PRO A 152 -15.28 -2.04 0.27
C PRO A 152 -16.67 -2.70 0.28
N ASP A 153 -16.99 -3.51 1.30
CA ASP A 153 -18.34 -4.07 1.53
C ASP A 153 -19.37 -3.00 1.92
N ASN A 154 -18.92 -1.83 2.37
CA ASN A 154 -19.80 -0.74 2.75
C ASN A 154 -20.27 0.02 1.49
N GLN A 155 -21.58 0.17 1.34
CA GLN A 155 -22.18 0.88 0.19
C GLN A 155 -21.79 2.37 0.11
N ASN A 156 -21.37 2.96 1.22
CA ASN A 156 -20.88 4.34 1.29
C ASN A 156 -19.36 4.43 1.19
N CYS A 157 -18.68 3.33 0.86
CA CYS A 157 -17.25 3.33 0.63
C CYS A 157 -16.92 4.17 -0.60
N ILE A 158 -16.00 5.10 -0.40
CA ILE A 158 -15.45 5.96 -1.45
C ILE A 158 -14.04 5.47 -1.71
N GLY A 159 -13.74 5.23 -2.98
CA GLY A 159 -12.39 4.99 -3.44
C GLY A 159 -11.78 6.28 -3.95
N ALA A 160 -10.47 6.42 -3.75
CA ALA A 160 -9.67 7.44 -4.40
C ALA A 160 -8.42 6.79 -5.00
N GLY A 161 -8.02 7.27 -6.17
CA GLY A 161 -6.94 6.69 -6.93
C GLY A 161 -6.06 7.72 -7.62
N ILE A 162 -4.79 7.35 -7.76
CA ILE A 162 -3.86 7.97 -8.70
C ILE A 162 -4.05 7.25 -10.03
N VAL A 163 -4.40 7.99 -11.06
CA VAL A 163 -4.74 7.43 -12.37
C VAL A 163 -3.93 8.10 -13.48
N MET A 164 -3.80 7.40 -14.61
CA MET A 164 -3.34 8.00 -15.86
C MET A 164 -4.37 7.73 -16.96
N GLN A 165 -4.43 8.60 -17.96
CA GLN A 165 -5.26 8.40 -19.14
C GLN A 165 -4.55 7.47 -20.12
N TRP A 166 -5.26 6.46 -20.63
CA TRP A 166 -4.68 5.44 -21.50
C TRP A 166 -3.98 6.00 -22.75
N GLN A 167 -4.58 7.01 -23.39
CA GLN A 167 -4.19 7.46 -24.72
C GLN A 167 -2.90 8.32 -24.75
N PHE A 168 -2.29 8.59 -23.60
CA PHE A 168 -1.12 9.46 -23.51
C PHE A 168 0.07 8.69 -22.92
N ILE A 169 1.07 8.39 -23.75
CA ILE A 169 2.30 7.64 -23.41
C ILE A 169 3.17 8.39 -22.36
N ALA A 170 2.83 9.65 -22.06
CA ALA A 170 3.39 10.45 -20.97
C ALA A 170 2.29 11.23 -20.24
N GLY A 171 1.11 10.61 -20.04
CA GLY A 171 -0.01 11.24 -19.36
C GLY A 171 0.35 11.59 -17.92
N GLN A 172 0.15 12.85 -17.55
CA GLN A 172 0.33 13.32 -16.19
C GLN A 172 -0.58 12.55 -15.23
N ARG A 173 -0.07 12.18 -14.06
CA ARG A 173 -0.88 11.52 -13.02
C ARG A 173 -2.00 12.44 -12.55
N GLN A 174 -3.22 11.93 -12.59
CA GLN A 174 -4.43 12.60 -12.14
C GLN A 174 -4.97 11.94 -10.87
N VAL A 175 -5.87 12.66 -10.20
CA VAL A 175 -6.61 12.16 -9.05
C VAL A 175 -8.03 11.82 -9.48
N ALA A 176 -8.51 10.64 -9.11
CA ALA A 176 -9.86 10.18 -9.37
C ALA A 176 -10.56 9.70 -8.10
N PHE A 177 -11.87 9.87 -8.05
CA PHE A 177 -12.74 9.44 -6.96
C PHE A 177 -13.95 8.68 -7.49
N TRP A 178 -14.43 7.70 -6.73
CA TRP A 178 -15.64 6.94 -7.08
C TRP A 178 -16.30 6.41 -5.81
N ARG A 179 -17.62 6.23 -5.84
CA ARG A 179 -18.29 5.36 -4.87
C ARG A 179 -18.22 3.92 -5.35
N MET A 180 -18.16 2.97 -4.43
CA MET A 180 -18.26 1.56 -4.81
C MET A 180 -19.57 1.30 -5.59
N GLY A 181 -19.46 0.67 -6.76
CA GLY A 181 -20.56 0.43 -7.68
C GLY A 181 -20.80 1.52 -8.74
N ASP A 182 -20.11 2.66 -8.65
CA ASP A 182 -20.19 3.67 -9.72
C ASP A 182 -19.52 3.14 -11.01
N PRO A 183 -20.10 3.39 -12.19
CA PRO A 183 -19.53 2.94 -13.46
C PRO A 183 -18.41 3.86 -13.97
N VAL A 184 -18.35 5.11 -13.49
CA VAL A 184 -17.45 6.16 -13.97
C VAL A 184 -16.89 6.92 -12.76
N ALA A 185 -15.58 7.13 -12.74
CA ALA A 185 -14.92 7.92 -11.72
C ALA A 185 -14.99 9.43 -12.02
N MET A 186 -15.01 10.24 -10.97
CA MET A 186 -14.90 11.69 -11.03
C MET A 186 -13.43 12.10 -10.99
N ALA A 187 -12.96 12.84 -12.00
CA ALA A 187 -11.65 13.47 -11.97
C ALA A 187 -11.65 14.67 -11.01
N LEU A 188 -10.54 14.87 -10.29
CA LEU A 188 -10.28 16.16 -9.68
C LEU A 188 -9.80 17.13 -10.76
N ASP A 189 -10.56 18.22 -10.95
CA ASP A 189 -10.17 19.34 -11.80
C ASP A 189 -9.51 20.40 -10.92
N ALA A 190 -8.19 20.55 -11.00
CA ALA A 190 -7.43 21.49 -10.20
C ALA A 190 -6.35 22.16 -11.06
N ASP A 191 -6.44 23.49 -11.21
CA ASP A 191 -5.62 24.31 -12.12
C ASP A 191 -4.11 24.23 -11.83
N ASP A 192 -3.74 23.95 -10.58
CA ASP A 192 -2.37 23.84 -10.12
C ASP A 192 -1.69 22.51 -10.54
N MET A 193 -2.43 21.56 -11.10
CA MET A 193 -1.89 20.26 -11.48
C MET A 193 -0.91 20.32 -12.66
N CYS A 194 -0.69 21.47 -13.33
CA CYS A 194 0.25 21.57 -14.46
C CYS A 194 1.74 21.60 -14.04
N ASP A 195 2.08 21.92 -12.79
CA ASP A 195 3.46 21.88 -12.29
C ASP A 195 3.84 20.46 -11.84
N ALA A 196 4.98 19.96 -12.33
CA ALA A 196 5.53 18.65 -11.99
C ALA A 196 5.74 18.45 -10.48
N SER A 197 5.94 19.54 -9.72
CA SER A 197 6.04 19.48 -8.25
C SER A 197 4.74 19.03 -7.57
N PHE A 198 3.59 19.20 -8.23
CA PHE A 198 2.28 18.78 -7.72
C PHE A 198 1.84 17.42 -8.24
N GLU A 199 2.66 16.75 -9.04
CA GLU A 199 2.35 15.41 -9.52
C GLU A 199 2.24 14.42 -8.34
N VAL A 200 1.14 13.68 -8.27
CA VAL A 200 0.80 12.85 -7.11
C VAL A 200 1.58 11.53 -7.09
N GLU A 201 2.19 11.25 -5.94
CA GLU A 201 3.04 10.11 -5.67
C GLU A 201 2.37 9.05 -4.80
N ASP A 202 1.61 9.43 -3.80
CA ASP A 202 0.96 8.48 -2.90
C ASP A 202 -0.38 9.01 -2.41
N VAL A 203 -1.25 8.11 -1.94
CA VAL A 203 -2.58 8.44 -1.42
C VAL A 203 -2.85 7.67 -0.13
N LEU A 204 -3.43 8.38 0.85
CA LEU A 204 -3.86 7.81 2.11
C LEU A 204 -5.21 8.41 2.51
N PHE A 205 -6.14 7.59 3.02
CA PHE A 205 -7.31 8.09 3.71
C PHE A 205 -7.01 8.27 5.20
N HIS A 206 -7.19 9.49 5.71
CA HIS A 206 -6.95 9.81 7.12
C HIS A 206 -7.81 10.99 7.54
N ASP A 207 -8.52 10.81 8.66
CA ASP A 207 -9.32 11.86 9.30
C ASP A 207 -10.40 12.45 8.38
N GLY A 208 -11.19 11.57 7.76
CA GLY A 208 -12.31 11.96 6.89
C GLY A 208 -11.93 12.43 5.48
N SER A 209 -10.63 12.60 5.20
CA SER A 209 -10.14 13.11 3.91
C SER A 209 -9.13 12.17 3.26
N PHE A 210 -9.08 12.19 1.94
CA PHE A 210 -7.98 11.62 1.17
C PHE A 210 -6.84 12.64 1.09
N ARG A 211 -5.62 12.18 1.36
CA ARG A 211 -4.41 12.99 1.35
C ARG A 211 -3.49 12.45 0.27
N PHE A 212 -3.24 13.27 -0.74
CA PHE A 212 -2.34 12.96 -1.84
C PHE A 212 -1.00 13.65 -1.61
N LEU A 213 0.06 12.86 -1.51
CA LEU A 213 1.42 13.38 -1.44
C LEU A 213 1.93 13.65 -2.84
N THR A 214 2.55 14.80 -3.05
CA THR A 214 3.12 15.19 -4.34
C THR A 214 4.63 14.96 -4.40
N GLN A 215 5.18 15.01 -5.60
CA GLN A 215 6.64 14.94 -5.83
C GLN A 215 7.40 16.08 -5.15
N GLY A 216 6.79 17.26 -5.00
CA GLY A 216 7.31 18.40 -4.25
C GLY A 216 7.16 18.29 -2.72
N ALA A 217 6.79 17.12 -2.20
CA ALA A 217 6.51 16.90 -0.79
C ALA A 217 5.36 17.77 -0.23
N HIS A 218 4.40 18.14 -1.08
CA HIS A 218 3.17 18.83 -0.67
C HIS A 218 2.04 17.83 -0.44
N ILE A 219 1.02 18.25 0.30
CA ILE A 219 -0.17 17.41 0.52
C ILE A 219 -1.39 18.11 -0.06
N ARG A 220 -2.07 17.45 -0.99
CA ARG A 220 -3.41 17.83 -1.41
C ARG A 220 -4.43 17.08 -0.56
N VAL A 221 -5.27 17.81 0.16
CA VAL A 221 -6.33 17.27 1.01
C VAL A 221 -7.64 17.37 0.24
N CYS A 222 -8.24 16.20 0.00
CA CYS A 222 -9.47 16.05 -0.76
C CYS A 222 -10.55 15.41 0.12
N THR A 223 -11.62 16.15 0.39
CA THR A 223 -12.76 15.69 1.19
C THR A 223 -13.96 15.45 0.26
N PRO A 224 -14.44 14.20 0.16
CA PRO A 224 -15.63 13.89 -0.62
C PRO A 224 -16.88 14.56 -0.03
N VAL A 225 -17.66 15.20 -0.89
CA VAL A 225 -18.99 15.73 -0.54
C VAL A 225 -20.03 14.77 -1.12
N VAL A 226 -20.79 14.14 -0.24
CA VAL A 226 -21.85 13.19 -0.61
C VAL A 226 -23.22 13.84 -0.53
N ASN A 227 -24.12 13.48 -1.43
CA ASN A 227 -25.51 13.93 -1.42
C ASN A 227 -26.36 13.13 -0.41
N GLN A 228 -27.65 13.45 -0.30
CA GLN A 228 -28.58 12.79 0.62
C GLN A 228 -28.78 11.30 0.34
N THR A 229 -28.53 10.84 -0.88
CA THR A 229 -28.63 9.43 -1.27
C THR A 229 -27.30 8.68 -1.15
N GLY A 230 -26.26 9.33 -0.61
CA GLY A 230 -24.92 8.77 -0.42
C GLY A 230 -24.06 8.74 -1.69
N GLY A 231 -24.52 9.35 -2.78
CA GLY A 231 -23.77 9.49 -4.03
C GLY A 231 -22.72 10.60 -3.95
N LEU A 232 -21.58 10.39 -4.63
CA LEU A 232 -20.50 11.37 -4.68
C LEU A 232 -20.91 12.58 -5.55
N GLN A 233 -21.04 13.76 -4.93
CA GLN A 233 -21.50 14.98 -5.60
C GLN A 233 -20.33 15.86 -6.08
N SER A 234 -19.34 16.08 -5.22
CA SER A 234 -18.16 16.89 -5.54
C SER A 234 -17.01 16.55 -4.59
N ILE A 235 -15.83 17.13 -4.86
CA ILE A 235 -14.65 17.00 -4.01
C ILE A 235 -14.24 18.40 -3.55
N SER A 236 -14.24 18.63 -2.23
CA SER A 236 -13.58 19.79 -1.66
C SER A 236 -12.08 19.53 -1.65
N SER A 237 -11.29 20.39 -2.30
CA SER A 237 -9.83 20.24 -2.40
C SER A 237 -9.12 21.45 -1.81
N SER A 238 -8.06 21.21 -1.05
CA SER A 238 -7.13 22.22 -0.57
C SER A 238 -5.69 21.73 -0.66
N LEU A 239 -4.74 22.65 -0.80
CA LEU A 239 -3.32 22.33 -0.94
C LEU A 239 -2.53 22.85 0.27
N CYS A 240 -1.90 21.93 0.99
CA CYS A 240 -0.94 22.23 2.05
C CYS A 240 0.44 22.35 1.41
N LEU A 241 0.94 23.59 1.29
CA LEU A 241 2.29 23.86 0.84
C LEU A 241 3.28 23.72 1.99
N PHE A 242 4.29 22.89 1.78
CA PHE A 242 5.33 22.62 2.76
C PHE A 242 6.60 23.38 2.42
N GLN A 243 7.19 24.02 3.41
CA GLN A 243 8.50 24.66 3.26
C GLN A 243 9.58 23.58 3.40
N GLY A 244 10.32 23.30 2.32
CA GLY A 244 11.35 22.27 2.32
C GLY A 244 12.49 22.55 1.35
N ARG A 245 13.71 22.68 1.89
CA ARG A 245 14.97 22.64 1.13
C ARG A 245 15.34 21.17 0.93
N GLU A 246 14.94 20.56 -0.18
CA GLU A 246 15.57 19.29 -0.56
C GLU A 246 17.04 19.57 -0.88
N GLN A 247 17.95 18.81 -0.24
CA GLN A 247 19.35 18.84 -0.65
C GLN A 247 19.41 18.29 -2.09
N GLN A 248 19.69 19.18 -3.04
CA GLN A 248 19.65 18.93 -4.50
C GLN A 248 20.56 17.79 -5.00
N SER A 249 21.32 17.12 -4.13
CA SER A 249 22.34 16.13 -4.53
C SER A 249 21.88 14.67 -4.51
N GLN A 250 20.71 14.33 -3.97
CA GLN A 250 20.24 12.93 -3.89
C GLN A 250 18.92 12.70 -4.63
N LEU A 251 18.85 11.62 -5.42
CA LEU A 251 17.66 11.22 -6.15
C LEU A 251 16.63 10.60 -5.19
N VAL A 252 15.42 11.16 -5.18
CA VAL A 252 14.26 10.66 -4.43
C VAL A 252 13.28 10.00 -5.41
N PRO A 253 13.42 8.69 -5.71
CA PRO A 253 12.54 8.00 -6.66
C PRO A 253 11.10 7.80 -6.15
N ALA A 254 10.87 7.89 -4.84
CA ALA A 254 9.57 7.64 -4.25
C ALA A 254 9.39 8.34 -2.90
N ARG A 255 8.18 8.81 -2.64
CA ARG A 255 7.71 9.24 -1.32
C ARG A 255 6.40 8.54 -0.97
N TYR A 256 6.22 8.24 0.31
CA TYR A 256 5.07 7.52 0.84
C TYR A 256 4.42 8.26 2.01
N LEU A 257 3.10 8.17 2.14
CA LEU A 257 2.35 8.64 3.31
C LEU A 257 2.03 7.47 4.23
N VAL A 258 2.30 7.66 5.53
CA VAL A 258 2.02 6.65 6.56
C VAL A 258 1.38 7.32 7.76
N GLN A 259 0.20 6.85 8.16
CA GLN A 259 -0.34 7.22 9.48
C GLN A 259 0.40 6.41 10.57
N SER A 260 0.88 7.09 11.60
CA SER A 260 1.55 6.45 12.74
C SER A 260 1.33 7.26 14.01
N ARG A 261 0.78 6.60 15.05
CA ARG A 261 0.58 7.19 16.39
C ARG A 261 -0.17 8.54 16.38
N GLY A 262 -1.17 8.67 15.51
CA GLY A 262 -1.97 9.89 15.37
C GLY A 262 -1.36 10.96 14.46
N SER A 263 -0.07 10.86 14.12
CA SER A 263 0.60 11.77 13.19
C SER A 263 0.63 11.21 11.77
N LEU A 264 0.76 12.12 10.80
CA LEU A 264 1.07 11.78 9.42
C LEU A 264 2.57 11.86 9.16
N LEU A 265 3.13 10.78 8.63
CA LEU A 265 4.54 10.68 8.26
C LEU A 265 4.71 10.65 6.75
N MET A 266 5.73 11.35 6.25
CA MET A 266 6.28 11.16 4.92
C MET A 266 7.53 10.30 5.00
N VAL A 267 7.60 9.22 4.23
CA VAL A 267 8.80 8.40 4.09
C VAL A 267 9.38 8.62 2.70
N ALA A 268 10.57 9.22 2.62
CA ALA A 268 11.28 9.44 1.36
C ALA A 268 12.29 8.31 1.12
N ARG A 269 12.18 7.65 -0.04
CA ARG A 269 13.12 6.63 -0.53
C ARG A 269 14.24 7.32 -1.28
N TYR A 270 15.48 6.91 -1.02
CA TYR A 270 16.66 7.43 -1.71
C TYR A 270 17.32 6.33 -2.54
N ALA A 271 17.81 6.72 -3.72
CA ALA A 271 18.59 5.86 -4.60
C ALA A 271 19.88 6.57 -5.03
N THR A 272 20.86 5.80 -5.50
CA THR A 272 22.08 6.36 -6.08
C THR A 272 21.79 7.15 -7.35
N GLN A 273 22.41 8.32 -7.48
CA GLN A 273 22.10 9.38 -8.47
C GLN A 273 22.10 8.98 -9.96
N TYR A 274 22.60 7.80 -10.31
CA TYR A 274 22.87 7.43 -11.71
C TYR A 274 21.75 6.65 -12.42
N SER A 275 20.69 6.19 -11.73
CA SER A 275 19.51 5.59 -12.37
C SER A 275 18.37 5.32 -11.37
N ARG A 276 17.11 5.52 -11.80
CA ARG A 276 15.89 5.16 -11.04
C ARG A 276 15.70 3.65 -10.86
N GLN A 277 16.49 2.83 -11.56
CA GLN A 277 16.47 1.36 -11.47
C GLN A 277 17.57 0.81 -10.55
N LEU A 278 18.37 1.68 -9.93
CA LEU A 278 19.38 1.25 -8.97
C LEU A 278 18.76 0.92 -7.61
N PRO A 279 19.35 -0.02 -6.86
CA PRO A 279 18.82 -0.46 -5.59
C PRO A 279 18.74 0.68 -4.57
N THR A 280 17.78 0.56 -3.67
CA THR A 280 17.54 1.52 -2.59
C THR A 280 18.78 1.67 -1.72
N ASN A 281 19.21 2.90 -1.47
CA ASN A 281 20.35 3.18 -0.58
C ASN A 281 19.92 3.55 0.84
N GLY A 282 18.68 4.02 1.01
CA GLY A 282 18.12 4.30 2.32
C GLY A 282 16.83 5.10 2.28
N PHE A 283 16.40 5.50 3.47
CA PHE A 283 15.15 6.25 3.67
C PHE A 283 15.37 7.38 4.66
N LYS A 284 14.54 8.41 4.57
CA LYS A 284 14.32 9.37 5.65
C LYS A 284 12.85 9.47 5.97
N VAL A 285 12.54 9.65 7.24
CA VAL A 285 11.16 9.76 7.72
C VAL A 285 10.95 11.13 8.29
N TYR A 286 9.87 11.77 7.89
CA TYR A 286 9.49 13.11 8.30
C TYR A 286 8.10 13.08 8.92
N GLU A 287 7.93 13.78 10.03
CA GLU A 287 6.64 14.00 10.66
C GLU A 287 6.07 15.35 10.23
N MET A 288 4.77 15.35 9.90
CA MET A 288 4.04 16.57 9.54
C MET A 288 3.90 17.43 10.79
N MET A 289 4.30 18.70 10.69
CA MET A 289 4.14 19.69 11.73
C MET A 289 3.27 20.84 11.22
N GLU A 290 2.28 21.20 12.02
CA GLU A 290 1.40 22.34 11.78
C GLU A 290 1.73 23.45 12.77
N LYS A 291 1.95 24.67 12.26
CA LYS A 291 2.19 25.84 13.10
C LYS A 291 1.18 26.93 12.76
N PRO A 292 0.28 27.30 13.69
CA PRO A 292 -0.56 28.47 13.53
C PRO A 292 0.32 29.73 13.47
N VAL A 293 0.14 30.54 12.45
CA VAL A 293 0.83 31.81 12.25
C VAL A 293 -0.22 32.89 12.06
N SER A 294 -0.20 33.88 12.97
CA SER A 294 -0.97 35.11 12.80
C SER A 294 -0.04 36.16 12.20
N LYS A 295 -0.34 36.58 10.97
CA LYS A 295 0.26 37.76 10.33
C LYS A 295 -0.87 38.67 9.86
N ASP A 296 -0.78 39.93 10.22
CA ASP A 296 -1.69 40.99 9.78
C ASP A 296 -3.19 40.71 10.02
N GLY A 297 -3.51 40.07 11.16
CA GLY A 297 -4.89 39.73 11.53
C GLY A 297 -5.49 38.53 10.79
N THR A 298 -4.75 37.91 9.86
CA THR A 298 -5.15 36.64 9.23
C THR A 298 -4.43 35.47 9.89
N SER A 299 -5.22 34.51 10.39
CA SER A 299 -4.70 33.23 10.88
C SER A 299 -4.46 32.29 9.69
N ARG A 300 -3.22 31.81 9.54
CA ARG A 300 -2.83 30.80 8.56
C ARG A 300 -2.09 29.67 9.25
N VAL A 301 -2.08 28.49 8.65
CA VAL A 301 -1.29 27.36 9.13
C VAL A 301 -0.08 27.21 8.22
N GLU A 302 1.12 27.24 8.80
CA GLU A 302 2.36 26.88 8.10
C GLU A 302 2.63 25.39 8.31
N TYR A 303 2.95 24.70 7.21
CA TYR A 303 3.25 23.27 7.21
C TYR A 303 4.75 23.03 7.01
N THR A 304 5.33 22.19 7.85
CA THR A 304 6.75 21.79 7.75
C THR A 304 6.92 20.29 7.98
N TRP A 305 7.98 19.74 7.37
CA TRP A 305 8.38 18.36 7.57
C TRP A 305 9.54 18.30 8.57
N ARG A 306 9.31 17.68 9.72
CA ARG A 306 10.35 17.46 10.74
C ARG A 306 10.96 16.08 10.59
N GLU A 307 12.25 16.01 10.22
CA GLU A 307 12.96 14.73 10.13
C GLU A 307 13.01 14.01 11.48
N LEU A 308 12.61 12.74 11.51
CA LEU A 308 12.74 11.86 12.65
C LEU A 308 14.16 11.29 12.68
N LYS A 309 14.86 11.49 13.80
CA LYS A 309 16.22 10.97 14.00
C LYS A 309 16.27 9.47 14.33
N CYS A 310 15.15 8.91 14.79
CA CYS A 310 14.96 7.49 15.00
C CYS A 310 13.50 7.12 14.75
N LEU A 311 13.22 5.84 14.47
CA LEU A 311 11.85 5.38 14.23
C LEU A 311 11.08 5.16 15.53
N GLY A 312 11.77 5.00 16.66
CA GLY A 312 11.16 4.98 18.00
C GLY A 312 10.26 3.78 18.24
N GLY A 313 10.71 2.60 17.80
CA GLY A 313 10.01 1.32 17.84
C GLY A 313 8.98 1.14 16.72
N ARG A 314 9.07 1.87 15.60
CA ARG A 314 8.13 1.74 14.48
C ARG A 314 8.62 0.77 13.41
N MET A 315 7.69 -0.04 12.92
CA MET A 315 7.81 -0.80 11.68
C MET A 315 6.95 -0.11 10.62
N LEU A 316 7.58 0.44 9.60
CA LEU A 316 6.90 1.19 8.54
C LEU A 316 6.90 0.36 7.26
N PHE A 317 5.75 -0.20 6.91
CA PHE A 317 5.54 -0.89 5.64
C PHE A 317 5.12 0.15 4.61
N VAL A 318 5.99 0.43 3.64
CA VAL A 318 5.75 1.48 2.63
C VAL A 318 5.32 0.88 1.30
N GLY A 319 4.24 1.41 0.74
CA GLY A 319 3.70 1.02 -0.54
C GLY A 319 2.60 1.98 -0.98
N ARG A 320 2.52 2.22 -2.29
CA ARG A 320 1.57 3.16 -2.88
C ARG A 320 0.13 2.79 -2.51
N GLY A 321 -0.64 3.71 -1.92
CA GLY A 321 -2.03 3.52 -1.49
C GLY A 321 -2.24 2.64 -0.25
N CYS A 322 -1.17 1.99 0.26
CA CYS A 322 -1.30 0.88 1.22
C CYS A 322 -0.28 0.88 2.35
N SER A 323 0.48 1.97 2.55
CA SER A 323 1.45 2.02 3.64
C SER A 323 0.80 1.84 5.02
N ARG A 324 1.49 1.16 5.94
CA ARG A 324 1.03 0.90 7.31
C ARG A 324 2.16 1.00 8.32
N SER A 325 1.80 1.43 9.54
CA SER A 325 2.71 1.56 10.68
C SER A 325 2.30 0.62 11.80
N TYR A 326 3.29 -0.02 12.42
CA TYR A 326 3.11 -0.92 13.56
C TYR A 326 4.17 -0.65 14.63
N ASP A 327 3.87 -0.99 15.88
CA ASP A 327 4.79 -0.82 17.01
C ASP A 327 5.50 -2.14 17.33
N VAL A 328 6.84 -2.15 17.34
CA VAL A 328 7.68 -3.32 17.69
C VAL A 328 7.31 -3.89 19.05
N ALA A 329 6.93 -3.07 20.02
CA ALA A 329 6.53 -3.51 21.36
C ALA A 329 5.32 -4.47 21.34
N LYS A 330 4.49 -4.43 20.28
CA LYS A 330 3.38 -5.38 20.10
C LYS A 330 3.83 -6.72 19.51
N TYR A 331 5.08 -6.83 19.06
CA TYR A 331 5.66 -8.01 18.40
C TYR A 331 7.01 -8.38 19.04
N PRO A 332 7.05 -8.74 20.34
CA PRO A 332 8.29 -8.89 21.10
C PRO A 332 9.26 -9.95 20.57
N TRP A 333 8.78 -10.94 19.82
CA TRP A 333 9.58 -12.06 19.32
C TRP A 333 10.02 -11.91 17.86
N SER A 334 9.54 -10.89 17.15
CA SER A 334 9.66 -10.85 15.69
C SER A 334 9.61 -9.46 15.05
N GLY A 335 9.23 -8.43 15.81
CA GLY A 335 9.21 -7.06 15.32
C GLY A 335 10.63 -6.50 15.21
N ILE A 336 11.03 -6.11 14.02
CA ILE A 336 12.30 -5.40 13.79
C ILE A 336 11.97 -3.96 13.38
N GLU A 337 12.48 -2.99 14.14
CA GLU A 337 12.35 -1.57 13.80
C GLU A 337 12.97 -1.30 12.42
N GLY A 338 12.25 -0.57 11.56
CA GLY A 338 12.75 -0.21 10.23
C GLY A 338 11.65 0.13 9.23
N VAL A 339 12.10 0.43 8.01
CA VAL A 339 11.25 0.65 6.84
C VAL A 339 11.26 -0.61 5.98
N TYR A 340 10.11 -1.28 5.88
CA TYR A 340 9.89 -2.43 5.02
C TYR A 340 9.35 -1.95 3.68
N PHE A 341 10.02 -2.31 2.59
CA PHE A 341 9.71 -1.79 1.27
C PHE A 341 9.66 -2.89 0.20
N ALA A 342 8.86 -2.65 -0.82
CA ALA A 342 8.71 -3.47 -2.01
C ALA A 342 9.25 -2.73 -3.25
N ASP A 343 9.45 -3.48 -4.33
CA ASP A 343 9.88 -2.91 -5.61
C ASP A 343 8.68 -2.32 -6.38
N ASP A 344 8.44 -1.04 -6.17
CA ASP A 344 7.38 -0.26 -6.82
C ASP A 344 7.94 0.66 -7.94
N SER A 345 9.15 0.39 -8.44
CA SER A 345 9.81 1.21 -9.46
C SER A 345 9.00 1.38 -10.75
N ALA A 346 8.20 0.36 -11.10
CA ALA A 346 7.31 0.37 -12.26
C ALA A 346 6.23 1.46 -12.20
N PHE A 347 5.91 1.99 -11.01
CA PHE A 347 5.00 3.13 -10.85
C PHE A 347 5.47 4.37 -11.64
N ASN A 348 6.79 4.54 -11.78
CA ASN A 348 7.40 5.66 -12.49
C ASN A 348 7.67 5.38 -13.99
N ASP A 349 7.49 4.15 -14.47
CA ASP A 349 7.64 3.76 -15.88
C ASP A 349 6.26 3.44 -16.47
N THR A 350 5.42 4.46 -16.63
CA THR A 350 4.05 4.30 -17.15
C THR A 350 4.03 3.77 -18.59
N ALA A 351 5.06 4.09 -19.39
CA ALA A 351 5.23 3.54 -20.72
C ALA A 351 5.37 2.00 -20.71
N MET A 352 5.97 1.41 -19.68
CA MET A 352 6.04 -0.05 -19.52
C MET A 352 4.65 -0.69 -19.46
N LEU A 353 3.65 -0.03 -18.86
CA LEU A 353 2.28 -0.56 -18.76
C LEU A 353 1.60 -0.72 -20.12
N LEU A 354 2.02 0.08 -21.12
CA LEU A 354 1.48 0.10 -22.48
C LEU A 354 2.22 -0.84 -23.44
N ARG A 355 3.34 -1.45 -23.02
CA ARG A 355 4.09 -2.40 -23.86
C ARG A 355 3.31 -3.69 -24.10
N GLY A 356 3.70 -4.46 -25.13
CA GLY A 356 3.19 -5.80 -25.37
C GLY A 356 3.47 -6.76 -24.21
N ALA A 357 2.69 -7.84 -24.10
CA ALA A 357 2.78 -8.78 -22.96
C ALA A 357 4.18 -9.39 -22.77
N ASP A 358 4.95 -9.59 -23.84
CA ASP A 358 6.30 -10.16 -23.78
C ASP A 358 7.39 -9.15 -23.39
N ASP A 359 7.12 -7.86 -23.58
CA ASP A 359 8.03 -6.76 -23.25
C ASP A 359 7.79 -6.19 -21.85
N LYS A 360 6.67 -6.55 -21.21
CA LYS A 360 6.35 -6.15 -19.84
C LYS A 360 7.27 -6.86 -18.84
N LYS A 361 8.10 -6.08 -18.12
CA LYS A 361 8.99 -6.56 -17.07
C LYS A 361 8.92 -5.67 -15.84
N TYR A 362 8.30 -6.17 -14.78
CA TYR A 362 8.36 -5.59 -13.43
C TYR A 362 9.61 -6.15 -12.74
N PRO A 363 10.58 -5.34 -12.28
CA PRO A 363 11.87 -5.86 -11.81
C PRO A 363 11.80 -6.76 -10.56
N CYS A 364 10.90 -6.46 -9.61
CA CYS A 364 10.64 -7.25 -8.40
C CYS A 364 11.85 -7.52 -7.48
N SER A 365 12.97 -6.81 -7.66
CA SER A 365 14.26 -7.19 -7.05
C SER A 365 14.67 -6.29 -5.88
N ASP A 366 14.18 -5.03 -5.86
CA ASP A 366 14.51 -4.02 -4.85
C ASP A 366 13.47 -3.97 -3.72
N ASN A 367 13.55 -4.96 -2.83
CA ASN A 367 12.68 -5.12 -1.66
C ASN A 367 13.48 -5.56 -0.42
N GLY A 368 12.97 -5.27 0.76
CA GLY A 368 13.61 -5.67 2.02
C GLY A 368 13.25 -4.78 3.19
N LEU A 369 14.16 -4.74 4.15
CA LEU A 369 14.10 -3.95 5.37
C LEU A 369 15.27 -2.99 5.40
N TRP A 370 14.99 -1.71 5.56
CA TRP A 370 15.99 -0.69 5.84
C TRP A 370 15.98 -0.30 7.32
N SER A 371 17.17 -0.18 7.90
CA SER A 371 17.39 0.32 9.26
C SER A 371 18.63 1.22 9.29
N GLU A 372 18.51 2.41 9.89
CA GLU A 372 19.59 3.40 9.96
C GLU A 372 20.84 2.86 10.70
N SER A 373 20.61 2.09 11.77
CA SER A 373 21.67 1.46 12.57
C SER A 373 22.13 0.10 12.02
N GLY A 374 21.49 -0.39 10.96
CA GLY A 374 21.79 -1.69 10.36
C GLY A 374 23.12 -1.71 9.60
N THR A 375 23.84 -2.83 9.66
CA THR A 375 25.01 -3.10 8.81
C THR A 375 24.84 -4.48 8.14
N PRO A 376 24.54 -4.56 6.83
CA PRO A 376 24.23 -3.44 5.92
C PRO A 376 22.92 -2.73 6.29
N LYS A 377 22.79 -1.44 5.89
CA LYS A 377 21.58 -0.64 6.16
C LYS A 377 20.32 -1.22 5.52
N VAL A 378 20.47 -1.88 4.37
CA VAL A 378 19.40 -2.61 3.69
C VAL A 378 19.66 -4.10 3.85
N ARG A 379 18.71 -4.80 4.46
CA ARG A 379 18.70 -6.25 4.62
C ARG A 379 17.61 -6.84 3.74
N ARG A 380 17.94 -7.91 3.03
CA ARG A 380 16.95 -8.67 2.27
C ARG A 380 16.10 -9.51 3.22
N CYS A 381 14.79 -9.32 3.19
CA CYS A 381 13.84 -10.10 3.99
C CYS A 381 13.08 -11.15 3.17
N TYR A 382 13.04 -10.99 1.85
CA TYR A 382 12.23 -11.82 0.96
C TYR A 382 13.10 -12.57 -0.05
N PRO A 383 12.62 -13.72 -0.57
CA PRO A 383 13.34 -14.50 -1.57
C PRO A 383 13.64 -13.69 -2.83
N VAL A 384 14.80 -13.96 -3.44
CA VAL A 384 15.18 -13.38 -4.73
C VAL A 384 14.20 -13.85 -5.81
N GLN A 385 13.75 -12.91 -6.64
CA GLN A 385 12.83 -13.18 -7.73
C GLN A 385 13.33 -12.54 -9.00
N GLY A 386 13.11 -13.25 -10.11
CA GLY A 386 13.22 -12.65 -11.43
C GLY A 386 12.09 -11.65 -11.69
N PRO A 387 12.16 -10.92 -12.81
CA PRO A 387 11.13 -9.97 -13.16
C PRO A 387 9.78 -10.67 -13.39
N SER A 388 8.70 -10.02 -12.98
CA SER A 388 7.34 -10.47 -13.28
C SER A 388 6.86 -9.88 -14.61
N LYS A 389 6.00 -10.62 -15.33
CA LYS A 389 5.29 -10.10 -16.51
C LYS A 389 3.97 -9.41 -16.16
N THR A 390 3.47 -9.59 -14.94
CA THR A 390 2.08 -9.25 -14.59
C THR A 390 1.95 -8.13 -13.56
N SER A 391 2.86 -8.04 -12.58
CA SER A 391 2.76 -7.04 -11.51
C SER A 391 4.07 -6.85 -10.74
N SER A 392 4.26 -5.66 -10.18
CA SER A 392 5.17 -5.44 -9.05
C SER A 392 4.70 -6.21 -7.80
N PRO A 393 5.61 -6.50 -6.84
CA PRO A 393 5.24 -6.97 -5.50
C PRO A 393 4.38 -5.95 -4.77
N ILE A 394 3.48 -6.41 -3.90
CA ILE A 394 2.60 -5.53 -3.12
C ILE A 394 2.37 -6.08 -1.72
N TRP A 395 2.13 -5.19 -0.75
CA TRP A 395 1.71 -5.60 0.58
C TRP A 395 0.29 -6.18 0.55
N LEU A 396 0.10 -7.32 1.17
CA LEU A 396 -1.19 -7.83 1.57
C LEU A 396 -1.43 -7.40 3.02
N LEU A 397 -2.38 -6.50 3.22
CA LEU A 397 -2.72 -5.99 4.55
C LEU A 397 -3.64 -6.95 5.29
N PRO A 398 -3.39 -7.19 6.59
CA PRO A 398 -4.13 -8.16 7.42
C PRO A 398 -5.58 -7.79 7.63
#